data_AF-A0AAX6I7D7-F1
#
_entry.id   AF-A0AAX6I7D7-F1
#
_cell.length_a   1.000
_cell.length_b   1.000
_cell.length_c   1.000
_cell.angle_alpha   90.00
_cell.angle_beta   90.00
_cell.angle_gamma   90.00
#
_symmetry.space_group_name_H-M   'P 1'
#
loop_
_entity.id
_entity.type
_entity.pdbx_description
1 polymer ?
#
loop_
_entity_poly.entity_id
_entity_poly.type
_entity_poly.pdbx_seq_one_letter_code
_entity_poly.pdbx_strand_id
1 'polypeptide(L)' 'MQLLNFGDAIAIGRRSSEKLFRILDMYDVLLEVMPELKELFGSDFIIVEADDILVRLGEAVRGTINEFCERGTKGDL' A
#
# COMPACT_ATOMS: atom_id res chain seq x y z
N MET A 1 -19.67 3.38 0.47
CA MET A 1 -18.51 2.87 1.22
C MET A 1 -17.27 3.61 0.74
N GLN A 2 -16.62 4.40 1.60
CA GLN A 2 -15.66 5.45 1.23
C GLN A 2 -14.17 5.04 1.43
N LEU A 3 -13.90 3.86 1.99
CA LEU A 3 -12.55 3.41 2.34
C LEU A 3 -11.64 3.21 1.10
N LEU A 4 -12.21 2.75 -0.02
CA LEU A 4 -11.50 2.54 -1.29
C LEU A 4 -11.06 3.85 -1.98
N ASN A 5 -11.68 4.99 -1.67
CA ASN A 5 -11.31 6.28 -2.26
C ASN A 5 -9.99 6.85 -1.70
N PHE A 6 -9.55 6.40 -0.51
CA PHE A 6 -8.33 6.93 0.10
C PHE A 6 -7.07 6.34 -0.56
N GLY A 7 -7.11 5.04 -0.91
CA GLY A 7 -6.03 4.37 -1.64
C GLY A 7 -5.79 4.96 -3.03
N ASP A 8 -6.85 5.23 -3.79
CA ASP A 8 -6.74 5.88 -5.11
C ASP A 8 -6.26 7.34 -5.02
N ALA A 9 -6.69 8.09 -4.00
CA ALA A 9 -6.20 9.45 -3.76
C ALA A 9 -4.70 9.48 -3.39
N ILE A 10 -4.25 8.48 -2.61
CA ILE A 10 -2.83 8.24 -2.35
C ILE A 10 -2.12 7.71 -3.60
N ALA A 11 -2.77 7.15 -4.61
CA ALA A 11 -2.07 6.78 -5.85
C ALA A 11 -1.75 8.02 -6.73
N ILE A 12 -2.59 9.06 -6.71
CA ILE A 12 -2.58 10.16 -7.71
C ILE A 12 -1.62 11.33 -7.37
N GLY A 13 -1.24 11.56 -6.10
CA GLY A 13 -0.35 12.67 -5.73
C GLY A 13 1.11 12.57 -6.23
N ARG A 14 1.85 13.69 -6.32
CA ARG A 14 3.29 13.70 -6.65
C ARG A 14 4.06 12.71 -5.77
N ARG A 15 4.83 11.81 -6.39
CA ARG A 15 5.66 10.79 -5.72
C ARG A 15 6.81 11.49 -4.97
N SER A 16 6.64 11.74 -3.68
CA SER A 16 7.72 12.14 -2.75
C SER A 16 8.06 10.96 -1.83
N SER A 17 9.24 10.96 -1.23
CA SER A 17 9.66 9.96 -0.23
C SER A 17 8.62 9.82 0.90
N GLU A 18 8.00 10.91 1.34
CA GLU A 18 6.93 10.90 2.36
C GLU A 18 5.68 10.10 1.96
N LYS A 19 5.43 9.94 0.66
CA LYS A 19 4.29 9.18 0.13
C LYS A 19 4.57 7.68 0.16
N LEU A 20 5.82 7.30 -0.10
CA LEU A 20 6.30 5.91 0.06
C LEU A 20 6.23 5.50 1.53
N PHE A 21 6.75 6.34 2.43
CA PHE A 21 6.68 6.08 3.87
C PHE A 21 5.24 5.96 4.36
N ARG A 22 4.32 6.81 3.90
CA ARG A 22 2.89 6.68 4.24
C ARG A 22 2.24 5.37 3.76
N ILE A 23 2.61 4.88 2.57
CA ILE A 23 2.09 3.58 2.07
C ILE A 23 2.66 2.43 2.91
N LEU A 24 3.95 2.51 3.27
CA LEU A 24 4.60 1.53 4.15
C LEU A 24 3.96 1.52 5.55
N ASP A 25 3.74 2.70 6.16
CA ASP A 25 3.08 2.81 7.46
C ASP A 25 1.69 2.16 7.45
N MET A 26 0.91 2.39 6.38
CA MET A 26 -0.41 1.76 6.22
C MET A 26 -0.32 0.25 6.01
N TYR A 27 0.67 -0.23 5.25
CA TYR A 27 0.91 -1.65 5.05
C TYR A 27 1.27 -2.34 6.38
N ASP A 28 2.18 -1.75 7.14
CA ASP A 28 2.66 -2.30 8.41
C ASP A 28 1.53 -2.37 9.45
N VAL A 29 0.76 -1.29 9.61
CA VAL A 29 -0.38 -1.26 10.54
C VAL A 29 -1.45 -2.27 10.15
N LEU A 30 -1.77 -2.40 8.85
CA LEU A 30 -2.77 -3.36 8.39
C LEU A 30 -2.29 -4.80 8.61
N LEU A 31 -1.02 -5.08 8.36
CA LEU A 31 -0.41 -6.39 8.58
C LEU A 31 -0.40 -6.76 10.07
N GLU A 32 -0.14 -5.79 10.97
CA GLU A 32 -0.14 -5.96 12.42
C GLU A 32 -1.53 -6.37 12.95
N VAL A 33 -2.60 -5.74 12.44
CA VAL A 33 -3.97 -6.01 12.90
C VAL A 33 -4.64 -7.20 12.20
N MET A 34 -4.08 -7.71 11.10
CA MET A 34 -4.67 -8.83 10.36
C MET A 34 -4.95 -10.10 11.17
N PRO A 35 -4.08 -10.53 12.10
CA PRO A 35 -4.35 -11.68 12.97
C PRO A 35 -5.60 -11.47 13.83
N GLU A 36 -5.75 -10.29 14.43
CA GLU A 36 -6.91 -9.94 15.26
C GLU A 36 -8.20 -9.88 14.42
N LEU A 37 -8.10 -9.33 13.21
CA LEU A 37 -9.23 -9.34 12.26
C LEU A 37 -9.62 -10.78 11.90
N LYS A 38 -8.65 -11.65 11.59
CA LYS A 38 -8.91 -13.07 11.29
C LYS A 38 -9.49 -13.82 12.48
N GLU A 39 -9.09 -13.49 13.70
CA GLU A 39 -9.67 -14.06 14.91
C GLU A 39 -11.13 -13.62 15.10
N LEU A 40 -11.42 -12.32 14.91
CA LEU A 40 -12.75 -11.76 15.15
C LEU A 40 -13.76 -12.09 14.03
N PHE A 41 -13.31 -12.08 12.77
CA PHE A 41 -14.17 -12.22 11.58
C PHE A 41 -13.96 -13.53 10.81
N GLY A 42 -12.98 -14.36 11.17
CA GLY A 42 -12.73 -15.64 10.53
C GLY A 42 -12.33 -15.50 9.05
N SER A 43 -13.14 -16.08 8.16
CA SER A 43 -12.93 -16.02 6.70
C SER A 43 -14.00 -15.19 5.99
N ASP A 44 -14.56 -14.19 6.68
CA ASP A 44 -15.57 -13.29 6.12
C ASP A 44 -15.00 -12.43 4.97
N PHE A 45 -15.89 -11.87 4.16
CA PHE A 45 -15.57 -10.96 3.05
C PHE A 45 -14.64 -9.82 3.46
N ILE A 46 -14.74 -9.34 4.70
CA ILE A 46 -13.88 -8.30 5.28
C ILE A 46 -12.39 -8.70 5.26
N ILE A 47 -12.08 -9.97 5.52
CA ILE A 47 -10.71 -10.49 5.54
C ILE A 47 -10.15 -10.60 4.13
N VAL A 48 -10.98 -11.01 3.17
CA VAL A 48 -10.61 -11.07 1.76
C VAL A 48 -10.28 -9.68 1.23
N GLU A 49 -11.12 -8.69 1.55
CA GLU A 49 -10.87 -7.29 1.17
C GLU A 49 -9.61 -6.72 1.83
N ALA A 50 -9.36 -7.03 3.11
CA ALA A 50 -8.16 -6.58 3.80
C ALA A 50 -6.87 -7.19 3.19
N ASP A 51 -6.91 -8.46 2.79
CA ASP A 51 -5.81 -9.14 2.11
C ASP A 51 -5.53 -8.52 0.73
N ASP A 52 -6.58 -8.20 -0.05
CA ASP A 52 -6.45 -7.52 -1.34
C ASP A 52 -5.85 -6.12 -1.19
N ILE A 53 -6.24 -5.37 -0.15
CA ILE A 53 -5.65 -4.08 0.17
C ILE A 53 -4.16 -4.21 0.49
N LEU A 54 -3.75 -5.20 1.29
CA LEU A 54 -2.33 -5.46 1.57
C LEU A 54 -1.53 -5.72 0.29
N VAL A 55 -2.07 -6.56 -0.61
CA VAL A 55 -1.43 -6.84 -1.90
C VAL A 55 -1.22 -5.55 -2.70
N ARG A 56 -2.27 -4.73 -2.83
CA ARG A 56 -2.22 -3.48 -3.60
C ARG A 56 -1.26 -2.45 -3.00
N LEU A 57 -1.19 -2.34 -1.67
CA LEU A 57 -0.22 -1.49 -0.98
C LEU A 57 1.22 -1.94 -1.29
N GLY A 58 1.49 -3.24 -1.22
CA GLY A 58 2.80 -3.81 -1.56
C GLY A 58 3.20 -3.58 -3.03
N GLU A 59 2.25 -3.69 -3.96
CA GLU A 59 2.46 -3.36 -5.36
C GLU A 59 2.78 -1.87 -5.57
N ALA A 60 2.08 -0.98 -4.87
CA ALA A 60 2.33 0.46 -4.93
C ALA A 60 3.73 0.84 -4.41
N VAL A 61 4.19 0.20 -3.34
CA VAL A 61 5.57 0.33 -2.84
C VAL A 61 6.58 -0.10 -3.89
N ARG A 62 6.41 -1.31 -4.47
CA ARG A 62 7.31 -1.85 -5.49
C ARG A 62 7.37 -0.96 -6.73
N GLY A 63 6.21 -0.51 -7.24
CA GLY A 63 6.14 0.40 -8.37
C GLY A 63 6.85 1.73 -8.09
N THR A 64 6.68 2.27 -6.90
CA THR A 64 7.35 3.51 -6.47
C THR A 64 8.87 3.33 -6.42
N ILE A 65 9.38 2.25 -5.82
CA ILE A 65 10.81 1.96 -5.74
C ILE A 65 11.42 1.76 -7.14
N ASN A 66 10.76 1.00 -8.01
CA ASN A 66 11.24 0.78 -9.38
C ASN A 66 11.36 2.09 -10.15
N GLU A 67 10.35 2.96 -10.09
CA GLU A 67 10.41 4.28 -10.73
C GLU A 67 11.56 5.15 -10.18
N PHE A 68 11.88 5.07 -8.89
CA PHE A 68 13.03 5.78 -8.32
C PHE A 68 14.36 5.24 -8.86
N CYS A 69 14.53 3.91 -8.92
CA CYS A 69 15.72 3.27 -9.47
C CYS A 69 15.92 3.57 -10.97
N GLU A 70 14.84 3.56 -11.75
CA GLU A 70 14.87 3.87 -13.18
C GLU A 70 15.20 5.35 -13.47
N ARG A 71 14.80 6.27 -12.58
CA ARG A 71 15.18 7.69 -12.70
C ARG A 71 16.62 7.95 -12.29
N GLY A 72 17.14 7.25 -11.28
CA GLY A 72 18.55 7.33 -10.89
C GLY A 72 19.51 6.87 -12.00
N THR A 73 19.11 5.86 -12.78
CA THR A 73 19.93 5.32 -13.88
C THR A 73 19.92 6.16 -15.16
N LYS A 74 18.99 7.12 -15.30
CA LYS A 74 18.94 8.06 -16.45
C LYS A 74 19.54 9.45 -16.15
N GLY A 75 19.95 9.70 -14.91
CA GLY A 75 20.52 11.00 -14.48
C GLY A 75 22.03 11.15 -14.67
N ASP A 76 22.74 10.07 -15.04
CA ASP A 76 24.20 10.03 -15.15
C ASP A 76 24.71 9.81 -16.60
N LEU A 77 23.98 10.31 -17.62
CA LEU A 77 24.44 10.35 -19.02
C LEU A 77 24.32 11.76 -19.61
#